data_AF-A0A1X2IUJ0-F1
#
_entry.id   AF-A0A1X2IUJ0-F1
#
_cell.length_a   1.000
_cell.length_b   1.000
_cell.length_c   1.000
_cell.angle_alpha   90.00
_cell.angle_beta   90.00
_cell.angle_gamma   90.00
#
_symmetry.space_group_name_H-M   'P 1'
#
loop_
_entity.id
_entity.type
_entity.pdbx_description
1 polymer ?
#
loop_
_entity_poly.entity_id
_entity_poly.type
_entity_poly.pdbx_seq_one_letter_code
_entity_poly.pdbx_strand_id
1 'polypeptide(L)'
;MSYYQSGHSTFQANAQNVTITALKCTFCEVEKPLDAFSKTQVMKVTYNPYAPPSYNNQKKHVSCKACTLGSNKSLRCMTCAKQMPLEQFAKTQRKHADRARCLKCMKKREEEDVWASESDSDDSGKWDDLL
;
A
#
# COMPACT_ATOMS: atom_id res chain seq x y z
N MET A 1 32.63 -17.10 58.10
CA MET A 1 31.18 -17.32 57.87
C MET A 1 30.60 -16.02 57.37
N SER A 2 30.38 -15.89 56.06
CA SER A 2 29.83 -14.66 55.48
C SER A 2 28.48 -14.98 54.87
N TYR A 3 27.42 -14.46 55.49
CA TYR A 3 26.04 -14.62 55.05
C TYR A 3 25.80 -13.69 53.85
N TYR A 4 25.46 -14.24 52.69
CA TYR A 4 24.95 -13.45 51.56
C TYR A 4 23.45 -13.23 51.76
N GLN A 5 23.06 -11.97 51.93
CA GLN A 5 21.68 -11.53 52.03
C GLN A 5 21.10 -11.37 50.61
N SER A 6 20.24 -12.31 50.21
CA SER A 6 19.51 -12.29 48.95
C SER A 6 18.41 -11.22 48.99
N GLY A 7 18.70 -10.06 48.43
CA GLY A 7 17.72 -9.02 48.16
C GLY A 7 16.77 -9.44 47.04
N HIS A 8 15.55 -9.85 47.39
CA HIS A 8 14.46 -10.01 46.42
C HIS A 8 13.91 -8.62 46.08
N SER A 9 14.38 -8.02 44.98
CA SER A 9 13.79 -6.80 44.45
C SER A 9 12.53 -7.11 43.64
N THR A 10 11.39 -6.59 44.07
CA THR A 10 10.13 -6.59 43.32
C THR A 10 10.16 -5.51 42.24
N PHE A 11 11.20 -5.49 41.41
CA PHE A 11 11.28 -4.56 40.30
C PHE A 11 10.20 -4.95 39.29
N GLN A 12 9.20 -4.08 39.11
CA GLN A 12 8.16 -4.14 38.06
C GLN A 12 6.85 -4.91 38.35
N ALA A 13 6.43 -5.08 39.62
CA ALA A 13 5.14 -5.70 39.96
C ALA A 13 3.88 -4.90 39.53
N ASN A 14 4.04 -3.64 39.11
CA ASN A 14 2.96 -2.74 38.68
C ASN A 14 3.20 -2.15 37.29
N ALA A 15 3.65 -2.95 36.32
CA ALA A 15 3.48 -2.58 34.91
C ALA A 15 1.98 -2.61 34.60
N GLN A 16 1.30 -1.51 34.88
CA GLN A 16 -0.10 -1.27 34.56
C GLN A 16 -0.31 -1.62 33.09
N ASN A 17 -1.05 -2.69 32.81
CA ASN A 17 -1.51 -3.03 31.48
C ASN A 17 -2.34 -1.85 30.98
N VAL A 18 -1.72 -0.95 30.21
CA VAL A 18 -2.40 0.16 29.57
C VAL A 18 -3.43 -0.45 28.62
N THR A 19 -4.69 -0.46 29.04
CA THR A 19 -5.80 -0.98 28.25
C THR A 19 -6.10 0.05 27.17
N ILE A 20 -5.75 -0.28 25.93
CA ILE A 20 -6.00 0.59 24.78
C ILE A 20 -7.51 0.62 24.53
N THR A 21 -8.15 1.78 24.69
CA THR A 21 -9.62 1.91 24.53
C THR A 21 -10.04 2.41 23.14
N ALA A 22 -9.15 3.15 22.46
CA ALA A 22 -9.39 3.71 21.14
C ALA A 22 -8.14 3.59 20.26
N LEU A 23 -8.35 3.52 18.94
CA LEU A 23 -7.30 3.48 17.93
C LEU A 23 -7.55 4.57 16.88
N LYS A 24 -6.47 5.21 16.43
CA LYS A 24 -6.51 6.19 15.33
C LYS A 24 -6.41 5.47 13.98
N CYS A 25 -7.38 5.72 13.10
CA CYS A 25 -7.34 5.20 11.74
C CYS A 25 -6.34 5.98 10.89
N THR A 26 -5.51 5.30 10.09
CA THR A 26 -4.54 5.96 9.20
C THR A 26 -5.15 6.59 7.96
N PHE A 27 -6.40 6.26 7.62
CA PHE A 27 -7.07 6.72 6.40
C PHE A 27 -7.95 7.94 6.63
N CYS A 28 -8.77 7.92 7.69
CA CYS A 28 -9.63 9.05 8.03
C CYS A 28 -9.10 9.89 9.18
N GLU A 29 -7.98 9.47 9.80
CA GLU A 29 -7.33 10.17 10.92
C GLU A 29 -8.21 10.39 12.16
N VAL A 30 -9.36 9.73 12.24
CA VAL A 30 -10.28 9.78 13.38
C VAL A 30 -9.95 8.67 14.37
N GLU A 31 -9.94 9.02 15.66
CA GLU A 31 -9.90 8.07 16.78
C GLU A 31 -11.27 7.38 16.94
N LYS A 32 -11.25 6.05 16.99
CA LYS A 32 -12.47 5.24 17.06
C LYS A 32 -12.32 4.15 18.10
N PRO A 33 -13.43 3.65 18.68
CA PRO A 33 -13.38 2.52 19.60
C PRO A 33 -12.84 1.26 18.90
N LEU A 34 -12.31 0.31 19.68
CA LEU A 34 -11.74 -0.92 19.16
C LEU A 34 -12.69 -1.70 18.23
N ASP A 35 -13.99 -1.65 18.46
CA ASP A 35 -14.99 -2.33 17.63
C ASP A 35 -15.08 -1.76 16.20
N ALA A 36 -14.61 -0.53 15.99
CA ALA A 36 -14.49 0.05 14.65
C ALA A 36 -13.33 -0.57 13.84
N PHE A 37 -12.51 -1.44 14.41
CA PHE A 37 -11.36 -2.10 13.79
C PHE A 37 -11.52 -3.62 13.76
N SER A 38 -10.78 -4.32 12.90
CA SER A 38 -10.80 -5.78 12.92
C SER A 38 -10.11 -6.32 14.17
N LYS A 39 -10.55 -7.48 14.68
CA LYS A 39 -9.91 -8.14 15.83
C LYS A 39 -8.42 -8.39 15.59
N THR A 40 -8.05 -8.73 14.36
CA THR A 40 -6.65 -8.90 13.94
C THR A 40 -5.83 -7.62 14.01
N GLN A 41 -6.42 -6.46 13.66
CA GLN A 41 -5.76 -5.17 13.80
C GLN A 41 -5.62 -4.76 15.26
N VAL A 42 -6.68 -4.95 16.07
CA VAL A 42 -6.63 -4.67 17.50
C VAL A 42 -5.49 -5.46 18.16
N MET A 43 -5.46 -6.78 17.97
CA MET A 43 -4.38 -7.64 18.51
C MET A 43 -2.97 -7.24 18.06
N LYS A 44 -2.83 -6.67 16.86
CA LYS A 44 -1.54 -6.21 16.33
C LYS A 44 -1.04 -4.94 17.02
N VAL A 45 -1.96 -4.10 17.50
CA VAL A 45 -1.62 -2.84 18.20
C VAL A 45 -1.56 -3.04 19.71
N THR A 46 -2.33 -3.99 20.24
CA THR A 46 -2.25 -4.36 21.66
C THR A 46 -0.87 -4.90 21.99
N TYR A 47 -0.35 -4.47 23.15
CA TYR A 47 0.95 -4.90 23.66
C TYR A 47 0.99 -6.43 23.79
N ASN A 48 1.97 -7.06 23.15
CA ASN A 48 2.20 -8.51 23.26
C ASN A 48 3.45 -8.76 24.12
N PRO A 49 3.30 -9.32 25.34
CA PRO A 49 4.43 -9.56 26.24
C PRO A 49 5.41 -10.62 25.73
N TYR A 50 4.98 -11.48 24.80
CA TYR A 50 5.82 -12.52 24.20
C TYR A 50 6.53 -12.06 22.91
N ALA A 51 6.22 -10.86 22.43
CA ALA A 51 6.86 -10.31 21.24
C ALA A 51 8.19 -9.62 21.60
N PRO A 52 9.19 -9.63 20.70
CA PRO A 52 10.43 -8.90 20.92
C PRO A 52 10.15 -7.41 21.15
N PRO A 53 10.95 -6.68 21.97
CA PRO A 53 10.70 -5.27 22.30
C PRO A 53 10.54 -4.36 21.08
N SER A 54 11.25 -4.68 19.99
CA SER A 54 11.12 -3.99 18.70
C SER A 54 9.71 -4.04 18.12
N TYR A 55 8.96 -5.12 18.35
CA TYR A 55 7.60 -5.27 17.82
C TYR A 55 6.61 -4.30 18.46
N ASN A 56 6.65 -4.15 19.79
CA ASN A 56 5.72 -3.32 20.54
C ASN A 56 5.98 -1.81 20.36
N ASN A 57 7.24 -1.41 20.15
CA ASN A 57 7.61 0.00 19.96
C ASN A 57 7.33 0.56 18.55
N GLN A 58 6.94 -0.29 17.60
CA GLN A 58 6.65 0.14 16.23
C GLN A 58 5.26 0.74 16.10
N LYS A 59 5.17 1.93 15.48
CA LYS A 59 3.90 2.50 15.03
C LYS A 59 3.25 1.55 14.02
N LYS A 60 2.09 1.00 14.39
CA LYS A 60 1.32 0.09 13.53
C LYS A 60 0.27 0.89 12.75
N HIS A 61 0.26 0.71 11.43
CA HIS A 61 -0.80 1.27 10.59
C HIS A 61 -2.06 0.41 10.68
N VAL A 62 -3.17 1.01 11.11
CA VAL A 62 -4.48 0.37 11.21
C VAL A 62 -5.57 1.18 10.51
N SER A 63 -6.52 0.48 9.91
CA SER A 63 -7.62 1.06 9.15
C SER A 63 -8.95 0.72 9.77
N CYS A 64 -9.84 1.70 9.89
CA CYS A 64 -11.19 1.46 10.37
C CYS A 64 -11.97 0.53 9.41
N LYS A 65 -12.94 -0.25 9.91
CA LYS A 65 -13.80 -1.10 9.09
C LYS A 65 -14.47 -0.29 7.97
N ALA A 66 -15.06 0.86 8.28
CA ALA A 66 -15.67 1.73 7.28
C ALA A 66 -14.69 2.19 6.18
N CYS A 67 -13.46 2.51 6.56
CA CYS A 67 -12.38 2.93 5.67
C CYS A 67 -11.89 1.78 4.78
N THR A 68 -11.88 0.57 5.34
CA THR A 68 -11.48 -0.65 4.65
C THR A 68 -12.55 -1.07 3.63
N LEU A 69 -13.83 -1.00 4.02
CA LEU A 69 -14.98 -1.28 3.16
C LEU A 69 -15.14 -0.23 2.05
N GLY A 70 -14.85 1.04 2.34
CA GLY A 70 -14.91 2.15 1.38
C GLY A 70 -13.75 2.21 0.39
N SER A 71 -12.80 1.26 0.43
CA SER A 71 -11.76 1.19 -0.60
C SER A 71 -12.41 0.91 -1.96
N ASN A 72 -12.25 1.86 -2.90
CA ASN A 72 -12.81 1.76 -4.25
C ASN A 72 -12.28 0.51 -4.94
N LYS A 73 -13.10 -0.54 -5.01
CA LYS A 73 -12.75 -1.80 -5.69
C LYS A 73 -12.78 -1.68 -7.21
N SER A 74 -13.26 -0.55 -7.72
CA SER A 74 -13.36 -0.27 -9.15
C SER A 74 -12.75 1.09 -9.50
N LEU A 75 -12.21 1.18 -10.70
CA LEU A 75 -11.69 2.40 -11.30
C LEU A 75 -12.33 2.61 -12.68
N ARG A 76 -12.44 3.86 -13.11
CA ARG A 76 -12.88 4.23 -14.45
C ARG A 76 -11.67 4.43 -15.34
N CYS A 77 -11.62 3.73 -16.47
CA CYS A 77 -10.55 3.93 -17.44
C CYS A 77 -10.72 5.26 -18.18
N MET A 78 -9.67 6.09 -18.29
CA MET A 78 -9.74 7.35 -19.04
C MET A 78 -9.97 7.17 -20.54
N THR A 79 -9.48 6.07 -21.13
CA THR A 79 -9.48 5.87 -22.58
C THR A 79 -10.80 5.28 -23.07
N CYS A 80 -11.32 4.28 -22.37
CA CYS A 80 -12.57 3.61 -22.76
C CYS A 80 -13.77 3.99 -21.89
N ALA A 81 -13.58 4.85 -20.89
CA ALA A 81 -14.60 5.34 -19.95
C ALA A 81 -15.35 4.25 -19.13
N LYS A 82 -14.95 2.97 -19.25
CA LYS A 82 -15.56 1.84 -18.55
C LYS A 82 -15.10 1.75 -17.10
N GLN A 83 -16.04 1.45 -16.21
CA GLN A 83 -15.75 1.14 -14.81
C GLN A 83 -15.48 -0.35 -14.65
N MET A 84 -14.31 -0.68 -14.11
CA MET A 84 -13.79 -2.06 -14.04
C MET A 84 -13.13 -2.30 -12.68
N PRO A 85 -13.00 -3.55 -12.23
CA PRO A 85 -12.33 -3.86 -10.97
C PRO A 85 -10.84 -3.53 -11.02
N LEU A 86 -10.23 -3.28 -9.84
CA LEU A 86 -8.81 -2.93 -9.71
C LEU A 86 -7.85 -3.93 -10.37
N GLU A 87 -8.24 -5.20 -10.51
CA GLU A 87 -7.45 -6.25 -11.17
C GLU A 87 -7.17 -5.93 -12.64
N GLN A 88 -8.07 -5.19 -13.30
CA GLN A 88 -7.93 -4.78 -14.70
C GLN A 88 -7.03 -3.53 -14.87
N PHE A 89 -6.43 -3.05 -13.78
CA PHE A 89 -5.52 -1.91 -13.73
C PHE A 89 -4.19 -2.30 -13.06
N ALA A 90 -3.09 -1.80 -13.62
CA ALA A 90 -1.76 -1.92 -13.02
C ALA A 90 -1.73 -1.29 -11.62
N LYS A 91 -0.97 -1.89 -10.68
CA LYS A 91 -0.91 -1.41 -9.28
C LYS A 91 -0.50 0.06 -9.16
N THR A 92 0.41 0.51 -10.02
CA THR A 92 0.85 1.91 -10.11
C THR A 92 -0.28 2.87 -10.48
N GLN A 93 -1.19 2.45 -11.37
CA GLN A 93 -2.35 3.24 -11.81
C GLN A 93 -3.43 3.35 -10.73
N ARG A 94 -3.48 2.42 -9.75
CA ARG A 94 -4.50 2.44 -8.70
C ARG A 94 -4.37 3.61 -7.72
N LYS A 95 -3.17 4.21 -7.64
CA LYS A 95 -2.92 5.41 -6.82
C LYS A 95 -3.48 6.68 -7.47
N HIS A 96 -3.61 6.71 -8.79
CA HIS A 96 -4.04 7.87 -9.59
C HIS A 96 -5.31 7.52 -10.37
N ALA A 97 -6.42 7.41 -9.64
CA ALA A 97 -7.73 7.00 -10.17
C ALA A 97 -8.25 7.91 -11.30
N ASP A 98 -7.90 9.19 -11.27
CA ASP A 98 -8.23 10.20 -12.29
C ASP A 98 -7.57 9.90 -13.64
N ARG A 99 -6.36 9.31 -13.60
CA ARG A 99 -5.54 9.06 -14.79
C ARG A 99 -5.38 7.58 -15.16
N ALA A 100 -6.15 6.70 -14.54
CA ALA A 100 -5.99 5.27 -14.70
C ALA A 100 -6.37 4.78 -16.11
N ARG A 101 -5.50 3.98 -16.72
CA ARG A 101 -5.78 3.22 -17.96
C ARG A 101 -5.88 1.74 -17.65
N CYS A 102 -6.85 1.06 -18.26
CA CYS A 102 -6.97 -0.39 -18.10
C CYS A 102 -5.90 -1.12 -18.92
N LEU A 103 -5.57 -2.34 -18.51
CA LEU A 103 -4.53 -3.16 -19.14
C LEU A 103 -4.76 -3.35 -20.64
N LYS A 104 -6.01 -3.47 -21.08
CA LYS A 104 -6.36 -3.57 -22.51
C LYS A 104 -5.99 -2.32 -23.31
N CYS A 105 -6.28 -1.13 -22.76
CA CYS A 105 -5.96 0.13 -23.42
C CYS A 105 -4.45 0.42 -23.38
N MET A 106 -3.74 -0.04 -22.36
CA MET A 106 -2.28 0.05 -22.31
C MET A 106 -1.64 -0.83 -23.39
N LYS A 107 -2.04 -2.11 -23.48
CA LYS A 107 -1.53 -3.04 -24.48
C LYS A 107 -1.80 -2.56 -25.91
N LYS A 108 -3.01 -2.06 -26.18
CA LYS A 108 -3.36 -1.50 -27.49
C LYS A 108 -2.46 -0.31 -27.87
N ARG A 109 -2.18 0.58 -26.92
CA ARG A 109 -1.27 1.71 -27.17
C ARG A 109 0.16 1.25 -27.46
N GLU A 110 0.65 0.28 -26.69
CA GLU A 110 1.98 -0.30 -26.89
C GLU A 110 2.12 -0.96 -28.27
N GLU A 111 1.07 -1.62 -28.76
CA GLU A 111 1.03 -2.22 -30.10
C GLU A 111 1.01 -1.16 -31.22
N GLU A 112 0.29 -0.05 -31.03
CA GLU A 112 0.22 1.06 -32.01
C GLU A 112 1.51 1.88 -32.08
N ASP A 113 2.20 2.11 -30.95
CA ASP A 113 3.45 2.88 -30.90
C ASP A 113 4.63 2.13 -31.57
N VAL A 114 4.60 0.79 -31.65
CA VAL A 114 5.67 -0.01 -32.26
C VAL A 114 5.65 0.04 -33.80
N TRP A 115 4.50 0.29 -34.43
CA TRP A 115 4.38 0.38 -35.89
C TRP A 115 4.72 1.78 -36.45
N ALA A 116 5.04 2.76 -35.59
CA ALA A 116 5.28 4.14 -35.99
C ALA A 116 6.76 4.44 -36.36
N SER A 117 7.63 3.44 -36.38
CA SER A 117 9.07 3.60 -36.66
C SER A 117 9.57 2.69 -37.79
N GLU A 118 9.05 2.92 -38.99
CA GLU A 118 9.68 2.48 -40.24
C GLU A 118 9.46 3.58 -41.29
N SER A 119 10.33 4.59 -41.28
CA SER A 119 10.55 5.41 -42.47
C SER A 119 11.80 4.90 -43.17
N ASP A 120 11.58 4.05 -44.18
CA ASP A 120 12.56 3.76 -45.21
C ASP A 120 12.98 5.07 -45.88
N SER A 121 14.26 5.41 -45.75
CA SER A 121 14.93 6.39 -46.61
C SER A 121 16.12 5.69 -47.27
N ASP A 122 15.82 4.69 -48.10
CA ASP A 122 16.73 4.20 -49.15
C ASP A 122 16.61 5.11 -50.38
N ASP A 123 17.27 6.27 -50.37
CA ASP A 123 17.47 7.06 -51.60
C ASP A 123 18.81 6.67 -52.24
N SER A 124 18.77 5.60 -53.02
CA SER A 124 19.87 5.14 -53.87
C SER A 124 19.78 5.78 -55.25
N GLY A 125 20.16 7.06 -55.35
CA GLY A 125 20.24 7.81 -56.61
C GLY A 125 21.66 7.82 -57.21
N LYS A 126 22.01 6.78 -57.98
CA LYS A 126 23.15 6.82 -58.92
C LYS A 126 22.69 7.45 -60.24
N TRP A 127 23.24 8.62 -60.61
CA TRP A 127 23.40 9.05 -62.01
C TRP A 127 24.65 9.91 -62.18
N ASP A 128 25.50 9.40 -63.05
CA ASP A 128 26.72 9.94 -63.61
C ASP A 128 26.55 11.33 -64.29
N ASP A 129 27.69 12.01 -64.49
CA ASP A 129 27.94 13.05 -65.50
C ASP A 129 27.43 14.49 -65.25
N LEU A 130 28.34 15.40 -64.84
CA LEU A 130 28.66 16.65 -65.55
C LEU A 130 29.65 17.55 -64.76
N LEU A 131 30.79 17.81 -65.42
CA LEU A 131 31.88 18.80 -65.19
C LEU A 131 32.97 18.49 -64.15
#